data_AF-A0A4S3JPK0-F1
#
_entry.id   AF-A0A4S3JPK0-F1
#
_cell.length_a   1.000
_cell.length_b   1.000
_cell.length_c   1.000
_cell.angle_alpha   90.00
_cell.angle_beta   90.00
_cell.angle_gamma   90.00
#
_symmetry.space_group_name_H-M   'P 1'
#
loop_
_entity.id
_entity.type
_entity.pdbx_description
1 polymer ?
#
loop_
_entity_poly.entity_id
_entity_poly.type
_entity_poly.pdbx_seq_one_letter_code
_entity_poly.pdbx_strand_id
1 'polypeptide(L)'
;MYLLLWKSEKLTFVGIGSPMASIGGMEQRPYSGVTYGPSKAMLHWMVRKIHFKNKDFVSFVADPGFTATDMGTAPARKVGLEKPFQTVEALYTRRSHGTLRQRPNFLGG
;
A
#
# COMPACT_ATOMS: atom_id res chain seq x y z
N MET A 1 -18.78 -11.56 -11.70
CA MET A 1 -17.61 -11.90 -10.86
C MET A 1 -17.69 -11.18 -9.49
N TYR A 2 -18.73 -11.41 -8.68
CA TYR A 2 -18.92 -10.80 -7.34
C TYR A 2 -19.70 -11.71 -6.35
N LEU A 3 -19.91 -12.99 -6.67
CA LEU A 3 -20.89 -13.84 -5.97
C LEU A 3 -20.47 -14.26 -4.55
N LEU A 4 -19.16 -14.43 -4.27
CA LEU A 4 -18.71 -14.78 -2.92
C LEU A 4 -18.66 -13.59 -1.96
N LEU A 5 -18.42 -12.38 -2.48
CA LEU A 5 -18.31 -11.18 -1.66
C LEU A 5 -19.66 -10.97 -0.96
N TRP A 6 -20.76 -10.98 -1.72
CA TRP A 6 -22.12 -10.68 -1.24
C TRP A 6 -22.66 -11.67 -0.18
N LYS A 7 -21.95 -12.78 0.07
CA LYS A 7 -22.29 -13.76 1.09
C LYS A 7 -21.66 -13.46 2.46
N SER A 8 -20.78 -12.47 2.56
CA SER A 8 -20.11 -12.09 3.81
C SER A 8 -20.89 -11.03 4.58
N GLU A 9 -21.08 -11.23 5.89
CA GLU A 9 -21.72 -10.27 6.79
C GLU A 9 -21.00 -8.91 6.85
N LYS A 10 -19.67 -8.88 6.60
CA LYS A 10 -18.86 -7.66 6.62
C LYS A 10 -17.96 -7.58 5.39
N LEU A 11 -18.58 -7.11 4.31
CA LEU A 11 -17.97 -6.95 3.01
C LEU A 11 -16.78 -5.98 3.08
N THR A 12 -15.56 -6.47 2.80
CA THR A 12 -14.33 -5.67 2.85
C THR A 12 -13.47 -5.89 1.62
N PHE A 13 -12.93 -4.81 1.03
CA PHE A 13 -11.92 -4.87 -0.03
C PHE A 13 -10.72 -4.01 0.29
N VAL A 14 -9.55 -4.62 0.12
CA VAL A 14 -8.27 -4.01 0.40
C VAL A 14 -7.46 -4.02 -0.89
N GLY A 15 -7.22 -2.83 -1.44
CA GLY A 15 -6.27 -2.65 -2.53
C GLY A 15 -4.84 -2.60 -1.99
N ILE A 16 -3.90 -3.29 -2.64
CA ILE A 16 -2.47 -3.19 -2.28
C ILE A 16 -1.83 -2.04 -3.09
N GLY A 17 -1.70 -0.89 -2.43
CA GLY A 17 -1.25 0.36 -3.03
C GLY A 17 0.26 0.58 -2.97
N SER A 18 0.65 1.83 -3.18
CA SER A 18 2.02 2.31 -2.99
C SER A 18 2.02 3.80 -2.70
N PRO A 19 2.97 4.32 -1.90
CA PRO A 19 3.20 5.75 -1.76
C PRO A 19 3.51 6.47 -3.08
N MET A 20 4.00 5.74 -4.09
CA MET A 20 4.24 6.24 -5.46
C MET A 20 2.94 6.63 -6.20
N ALA A 21 1.77 6.21 -5.71
CA ALA A 21 0.47 6.58 -6.26
C ALA A 21 0.00 7.98 -5.82
N SER A 22 0.73 8.64 -4.91
CA SER A 22 0.31 9.92 -4.34
C SER A 22 0.47 11.06 -5.35
N ILE A 23 -0.65 11.52 -5.92
CA ILE A 23 -0.68 12.64 -6.86
C ILE A 23 -0.34 13.97 -6.15
N GLY A 24 -0.94 14.24 -4.99
CA GLY A 24 -0.70 15.49 -4.25
C GLY A 24 0.65 15.54 -3.50
N GLY A 25 1.36 14.41 -3.40
CA GLY A 25 2.64 14.29 -2.71
C GLY A 25 3.80 13.91 -3.62
N MET A 26 3.68 14.14 -4.93
CA MET A 26 4.69 13.74 -5.93
C MET A 26 6.04 14.41 -5.68
N GLU A 27 6.05 15.69 -5.33
CA GLU A 27 7.28 16.46 -5.06
C GLU A 27 8.07 15.90 -3.86
N GLN A 28 7.35 15.42 -2.84
CA GLN A 28 7.94 14.83 -1.63
C GLN A 28 8.44 13.39 -1.85
N ARG A 29 8.16 12.80 -3.02
CA ARG A 29 8.40 11.39 -3.33
C ARG A 29 8.96 11.21 -4.75
N PRO A 30 10.19 11.69 -5.02
CA PRO A 30 10.83 11.59 -6.33
C PRO A 30 11.34 10.17 -6.60
N TYR A 31 10.43 9.20 -6.69
CA TYR A 31 10.77 7.81 -6.97
C TYR A 31 10.87 7.57 -8.49
N SER A 32 11.97 6.96 -8.93
CA SER A 32 12.14 6.53 -10.31
C SER A 32 11.22 5.33 -10.61
N GLY A 33 10.16 5.54 -11.39
CA GLY A 33 9.23 4.47 -11.77
C GLY A 33 8.01 4.97 -12.56
N VAL A 34 8.25 5.32 -13.83
CA VAL A 34 7.28 6.01 -14.71
C VAL A 34 5.95 5.25 -14.85
N THR A 35 5.96 3.92 -14.84
CA THR A 35 4.75 3.11 -15.07
C THR A 35 4.10 2.57 -13.78
N TYR A 36 4.90 2.29 -12.75
CA TYR A 36 4.40 1.72 -11.49
C TYR A 36 3.53 2.71 -10.71
N GLY A 37 3.96 3.97 -10.58
CA GLY A 37 3.19 5.03 -9.91
C GLY A 37 1.79 5.22 -10.49
N PRO A 38 1.63 5.44 -11.81
CA PRO A 38 0.32 5.56 -12.46
C PRO A 38 -0.57 4.33 -12.29
N SER A 39 0.00 3.10 -12.39
CA SER A 39 -0.79 1.88 -12.18
C SER A 39 -1.37 1.79 -10.76
N LYS A 40 -0.62 2.24 -9.76
CA LYS A 40 -1.07 2.29 -8.37
C LYS A 40 -2.04 3.45 -8.11
N ALA A 41 -1.88 4.59 -8.79
CA ALA A 41 -2.86 5.69 -8.76
C ALA A 41 -4.22 5.27 -9.33
N MET A 42 -4.23 4.50 -10.43
CA MET A 42 -5.45 3.91 -10.99
C MET A 42 -6.13 2.98 -9.97
N LEU A 43 -5.37 2.15 -9.26
CA LEU A 43 -5.91 1.30 -8.20
C LEU A 43 -6.57 2.13 -7.08
N HIS A 44 -5.95 3.24 -6.65
CA HIS A 44 -6.53 4.12 -5.64
C HIS A 44 -7.88 4.68 -6.11
N TRP A 45 -7.98 5.08 -7.38
CA TRP A 45 -9.25 5.51 -7.97
C TRP A 45 -10.28 4.38 -7.99
N MET A 46 -9.90 3.16 -8.39
CA MET A 46 -10.81 2.01 -8.42
C MET A 46 -11.36 1.71 -7.03
N VAL A 47 -10.51 1.65 -6.00
CA VAL A 47 -10.93 1.42 -4.61
C VAL A 47 -11.92 2.50 -4.17
N ARG A 48 -11.63 3.76 -4.48
CA ARG A 48 -12.53 4.88 -4.17
C ARG A 48 -13.86 4.78 -4.93
N LYS A 49 -13.87 4.30 -6.17
CA LYS A 49 -15.11 4.07 -6.94
C LYS A 49 -15.94 2.92 -6.35
N ILE A 50 -15.30 1.87 -5.83
CA ILE A 50 -16.03 0.78 -5.16
C ILE A 50 -16.70 1.31 -3.88
N HIS A 51 -16.00 2.12 -3.08
CA HIS A 51 -16.60 2.81 -1.91
C HIS A 51 -17.86 3.60 -2.28
N PHE A 52 -17.83 4.35 -3.38
CA PHE A 52 -18.98 5.15 -3.80
C PHE A 52 -20.15 4.31 -4.34
N LYS A 53 -19.88 3.13 -4.92
CA LYS A 53 -20.92 2.25 -5.45
C LYS A 53 -21.63 1.44 -4.37
N ASN A 54 -20.95 1.12 -3.27
CA ASN A 54 -21.49 0.30 -2.19
C ASN A 54 -21.20 0.98 -0.84
N LYS A 55 -22.18 1.66 -0.26
CA LYS A 55 -21.99 2.39 1.01
C LYS A 55 -21.87 1.48 2.23
N ASP A 56 -22.45 0.28 2.18
CA ASP A 56 -22.38 -0.73 3.22
C ASP A 56 -21.08 -1.56 3.17
N PHE A 57 -20.11 -1.12 2.37
CA PHE A 57 -18.88 -1.83 2.08
C PHE A 57 -17.65 -1.05 2.54
N VAL A 58 -16.79 -1.72 3.29
CA VAL A 58 -15.51 -1.16 3.70
C VAL A 58 -14.52 -1.34 2.56
N SER A 59 -13.96 -0.23 2.05
CA SER A 59 -12.87 -0.30 1.07
C SER A 59 -11.79 0.71 1.37
N PHE A 60 -10.55 0.22 1.35
CA PHE A 60 -9.38 1.04 1.61
C PHE A 60 -8.16 0.48 0.87
N VAL A 61 -7.12 1.30 0.80
CA VAL A 61 -5.83 0.93 0.24
C VAL A 61 -4.84 0.72 1.39
N ALA A 62 -4.06 -0.35 1.30
CA ALA A 62 -2.96 -0.63 2.21
C ALA A 62 -1.64 -0.60 1.44
N ASP A 63 -0.68 0.16 1.96
CA ASP A 63 0.65 0.30 1.38
C ASP A 63 1.67 -0.48 2.22
N PRO A 64 2.22 -1.61 1.71
CA PRO A 64 3.13 -2.46 2.49
C PRO A 64 4.56 -1.89 2.59
N GLY A 65 4.87 -0.82 1.85
CA GLY A 65 6.23 -0.27 1.75
C GLY A 65 7.19 -1.19 1.00
N PHE A 66 8.50 -1.02 1.24
CA PHE A 66 9.52 -1.91 0.68
C PHE A 66 9.55 -3.23 1.44
N THR A 67 8.97 -4.26 0.84
CA THR A 67 8.90 -5.62 1.38
C THR A 67 10.13 -6.44 1.01
N ALA A 68 10.50 -7.41 1.85
CA ALA A 68 11.55 -8.40 1.58
C ALA A 68 11.14 -9.45 0.53
N THR A 69 10.74 -8.95 -0.63
CA THR A 69 10.49 -9.70 -1.86
C THR A 69 11.41 -9.15 -2.94
N ASP A 70 11.59 -9.87 -4.04
CA ASP A 70 12.44 -9.40 -5.15
C ASP A 70 11.98 -8.03 -5.68
N MET A 71 10.65 -7.84 -5.81
CA MET A 71 10.03 -6.59 -6.25
C MET A 71 10.27 -5.43 -5.29
N GLY A 72 10.38 -5.67 -3.98
CA GLY A 72 10.62 -4.64 -2.97
C GLY A 72 12.10 -4.38 -2.69
N THR A 73 12.95 -5.38 -2.84
CA THR A 73 14.38 -5.32 -2.48
C THR A 73 15.20 -4.53 -3.50
N ALA A 74 14.97 -4.74 -4.80
CA ALA A 74 15.68 -4.01 -5.85
C ALA A 74 15.49 -2.48 -5.76
N PRO A 75 14.26 -1.93 -5.64
CA PRO A 75 14.07 -0.50 -5.47
C PRO A 75 14.50 -0.01 -4.08
N ALA A 76 14.40 -0.82 -3.02
CA ALA A 76 14.92 -0.46 -1.69
C ALA A 76 16.42 -0.14 -1.74
N ARG A 77 17.21 -0.98 -2.41
CA ARG A 77 18.66 -0.72 -2.59
C ARG A 77 18.93 0.56 -3.38
N LYS A 78 18.11 0.86 -4.41
CA LYS A 78 18.24 2.09 -5.20
C LYS A 78 17.96 3.37 -4.41
N VAL A 79 17.14 3.30 -3.37
CA VAL A 79 16.87 4.44 -2.46
C VAL A 79 17.77 4.44 -1.22
N GLY A 80 18.88 3.68 -1.24
CA GLY A 80 19.89 3.68 -0.18
C GLY A 80 19.59 2.77 1.01
N LEU A 81 18.61 1.87 0.91
CA LEU A 81 18.30 0.91 1.97
C LEU A 81 19.07 -0.39 1.77
N GLU A 82 19.94 -0.71 2.73
CA GLU A 82 20.72 -1.94 2.73
C GLU A 82 19.83 -3.19 2.87
N LYS A 83 18.70 -3.07 3.57
CA LYS A 83 17.67 -4.11 3.73
C LYS A 83 16.25 -3.52 3.62
N PRO A 84 15.27 -4.28 3.08
CA PRO A 84 13.87 -3.87 3.02
C PRO A 84 13.29 -3.58 4.42
N PHE A 85 12.42 -2.58 4.54
CA PHE A 85 11.84 -2.16 5.81
C PHE A 85 10.95 -3.21 6.49
N GLN A 86 10.42 -4.17 5.73
CA GLN A 86 9.49 -5.18 6.22
C GLN A 86 9.93 -6.57 5.76
N THR A 87 10.18 -7.49 6.70
CA THR A 87 10.31 -8.93 6.40
C THR A 87 8.93 -9.52 6.11
N VAL A 88 8.87 -10.62 5.35
CA VAL A 88 7.58 -11.25 4.96
C VAL A 88 6.81 -11.75 6.19
N GLU A 89 7.54 -12.21 7.20
CA GLU A 89 7.03 -12.68 8.48
C GLU A 89 6.41 -11.53 9.28
N ALA A 90 7.05 -10.36 9.28
CA ALA A 90 6.54 -9.17 9.96
C ALA A 90 5.23 -8.65 9.34
N LEU A 91 5.03 -8.83 8.03
CA LEU A 91 3.75 -8.52 7.36
C LEU A 91 2.63 -9.44 7.82
N TYR A 92 2.93 -10.72 8.05
CA TYR A 92 1.95 -11.69 8.56
C TYR A 92 1.52 -11.35 9.99
N THR A 93 2.48 -11.06 10.88
CA THR A 93 2.24 -10.75 12.30
C THR A 93 1.53 -9.42 12.54
N ARG A 94 1.75 -8.39 11.71
CA ARG A 94 1.00 -7.12 11.83
C ARG A 94 -0.47 -7.25 11.46
N ARG A 95 -0.84 -8.28 10.70
CA ARG A 95 -2.25 -8.54 10.38
C ARG A 95 -3.01 -9.12 11.59
N SER A 96 -2.32 -9.82 12.50
CA SER A 96 -2.91 -10.36 13.73
C SER A 96 -2.88 -9.38 14.91
N HIS A 97 -1.91 -8.46 14.95
CA HIS A 97 -1.81 -7.43 15.98
C HIS A 97 -1.77 -6.03 15.34
N GLY A 98 -2.88 -5.30 15.43
CA GLY A 98 -3.04 -3.93 14.89
C GLY A 98 -2.20 -2.86 15.59
N THR A 99 -0.89 -3.04 15.69
CA THR A 99 0.00 -2.12 16.40
C THR A 99 0.77 -1.26 15.41
N LEU A 100 0.36 0.00 15.29
CA LEU A 100 1.09 1.07 14.61
C LEU A 100 2.41 1.35 15.36
N ARG A 101 3.51 0.70 14.96
CA ARG A 101 4.85 1.13 15.40
C ARG A 101 5.11 2.52 14.79
N GLN A 102 5.26 3.52 15.65
CA GLN A 102 5.56 4.89 15.26
C GLN A 102 6.80 4.98 14.36
N ARG A 103 6.73 5.86 13.36
CA ARG A 103 7.84 6.16 12.45
C ARG A 103 8.89 7.00 13.20
N PRO A 104 10.19 6.68 13.14
CA PRO A 104 11.20 7.66 13.50
C PRO A 104 11.19 8.81 12.48
N ASN A 105 11.20 10.04 13.00
CA ASN A 105 11.19 11.29 12.24
C ASN A 105 12.31 11.30 11.19
N PHE A 106 11.93 11.50 9.92
CA PHE A 106 12.87 11.75 8.81
C PHE A 106 12.95 13.26 8.56
N LEU A 107 13.31 14.02 9.60
CA LEU A 107 13.74 15.42 9.49
C LEU A 107 14.91 15.60 10.46
N GLY A 108 16.10 15.64 9.90
CA GLY A 108 17.35 15.93 10.59
C GLY A 108 18.50 15.93 9.59
N GLY A 109 18.96 17.13 9.23
CA GLY A 109 20.11 17.38 8.33
C GLY A 109 19.72 18.16 7.09
#